data_AF-A0A1Z9J2X2-F1
#
_entry.id   AF-A0A1Z9J2X2-F1
#
_cell.length_a   1.000
_cell.length_b   1.000
_cell.length_c   1.000
_cell.angle_alpha   90.00
_cell.angle_beta   90.00
_cell.angle_gamma   90.00
#
_symmetry.space_group_name_H-M   'P 1'
#
loop_
_entity.id
_entity.type
_entity.pdbx_description
1 polymer ?
#
loop_
_entity_poly.entity_id
_entity_poly.type
_entity_poly.pdbx_seq_one_letter_code
_entity_poly.pdbx_strand_id
1 'polypeptide(L)'
;MARRGLSSPVRPAPQWWPLIQSQAASGTWPLLVVVHGHAGGVVPAVLQSLLDELAEARRASVWVQALTAEPVVLPPRQQLLLVPLLLTPGSHVRVDVPAIRERLRALGHQVIPLPFLGAWPPWLEHLRKLGCDAQKQVVVHHPLRPGIAERYLHVLSQVIGLPLRSADSCDAELDRVLPLALAPNRMTAHLSNQQGGGLALLEHPASRQFLFELLLDLP
;
A
#
# COMPACT_ATOMS: atom_id res chain seq x y z
N MET A 1 -13.26 -37.31 -36.17
CA MET A 1 -13.94 -37.17 -34.86
C MET A 1 -13.06 -36.33 -33.94
N ALA A 2 -13.59 -35.20 -33.49
CA ALA A 2 -12.85 -34.12 -32.82
C ALA A 2 -12.41 -34.46 -31.39
N ARG A 3 -11.17 -34.11 -31.04
CA ARG A 3 -10.63 -34.13 -29.67
C ARG A 3 -11.29 -33.00 -28.87
N ARG A 4 -12.05 -33.34 -27.83
CA ARG A 4 -12.54 -32.38 -26.84
C ARG A 4 -11.35 -31.85 -26.03
N GLY A 5 -11.11 -30.55 -26.12
CA GLY A 5 -10.20 -29.84 -25.22
C GLY A 5 -10.76 -29.84 -23.81
N LEU A 6 -9.97 -30.33 -22.85
CA LEU A 6 -10.24 -30.19 -21.43
C LEU A 6 -9.96 -28.73 -21.06
N SER A 7 -11.03 -27.97 -20.79
CA SER A 7 -10.95 -26.70 -20.09
C SER A 7 -10.37 -26.97 -18.70
N SER A 8 -9.15 -26.47 -18.44
CA SER A 8 -8.61 -26.45 -17.09
C SER A 8 -9.52 -25.60 -16.20
N PRO A 9 -9.85 -26.04 -14.98
CA PRO A 9 -10.59 -25.20 -14.05
C PRO A 9 -9.75 -23.96 -13.73
N VAL A 10 -10.30 -22.78 -14.04
CA VAL A 10 -9.80 -21.50 -13.56
C VAL A 10 -9.73 -21.61 -12.03
N ARG A 11 -8.52 -21.60 -11.47
CA ARG A 11 -8.34 -21.53 -10.02
C ARG A 11 -9.03 -20.25 -9.54
N PRO A 12 -9.95 -20.31 -8.56
CA PRO A 12 -10.49 -19.10 -7.97
C PRO A 12 -9.32 -18.27 -7.43
N ALA A 13 -9.36 -16.96 -7.69
CA ALA A 13 -8.38 -16.04 -7.16
C ALA A 13 -8.31 -16.21 -5.63
N PRO A 14 -7.12 -16.20 -5.03
CA PRO A 14 -6.99 -16.34 -3.58
C PRO A 14 -7.85 -15.28 -2.87
N GLN A 15 -8.69 -15.73 -1.94
CA GLN A 15 -9.56 -14.86 -1.15
C GLN A 15 -8.77 -14.33 0.04
N TRP A 16 -8.15 -13.15 -0.11
CA TRP A 16 -7.29 -12.59 0.93
C TRP A 16 -8.06 -11.83 2.04
N TRP A 17 -9.39 -11.69 1.92
CA TRP A 17 -10.28 -10.90 2.79
C TRP A 17 -11.59 -11.62 3.09
N PRO A 18 -11.57 -12.91 3.47
CA PRO A 18 -12.78 -13.74 3.48
C PRO A 18 -13.88 -13.18 4.40
N LEU A 19 -13.49 -12.55 5.52
CA LEU A 19 -14.42 -11.95 6.49
C LEU A 19 -15.06 -10.65 6.00
N ILE A 20 -14.43 -9.94 5.08
CA ILE A 20 -14.94 -8.68 4.53
C ILE A 20 -15.76 -8.98 3.28
N GLN A 21 -15.30 -9.92 2.45
CA GLN A 21 -16.06 -10.40 1.29
C GLN A 21 -17.40 -11.02 1.68
N SER A 22 -17.48 -11.72 2.82
CA SER A 22 -18.77 -12.23 3.32
C SER A 22 -19.74 -11.12 3.72
N GLN A 23 -19.24 -9.96 4.15
CA GLN A 23 -20.06 -8.79 4.51
C GLN A 23 -20.48 -7.98 3.28
N ALA A 24 -19.68 -8.01 2.22
CA ALA A 24 -19.94 -7.32 0.97
C ALA A 24 -20.72 -8.16 -0.06
N ALA A 25 -21.51 -9.13 0.40
CA ALA A 25 -22.39 -9.94 -0.45
C ALA A 25 -23.36 -9.10 -1.31
N SER A 26 -23.48 -7.80 -1.05
CA SER A 26 -24.31 -6.80 -1.73
C SER A 26 -23.59 -5.95 -2.81
N GLY A 27 -22.29 -6.11 -3.05
CA GLY A 27 -21.56 -5.42 -4.13
C GLY A 27 -20.27 -4.71 -3.68
N THR A 28 -19.60 -4.02 -4.61
CA THR A 28 -18.32 -3.33 -4.33
C THR A 28 -18.50 -2.11 -3.43
N TRP A 29 -17.75 -2.04 -2.33
CA TRP A 29 -17.81 -0.92 -1.41
C TRP A 29 -16.90 0.22 -1.87
N PRO A 30 -17.33 1.49 -1.66
CA PRO A 30 -16.46 2.64 -1.80
C PRO A 30 -15.20 2.53 -0.93
N LEU A 31 -14.11 3.08 -1.43
CA LEU A 31 -12.84 3.15 -0.73
C LEU A 31 -12.58 4.58 -0.26
N LEU A 32 -12.16 4.74 1.00
CA LEU A 32 -11.38 5.90 1.42
C LEU A 32 -9.92 5.47 1.57
N VAL A 33 -9.12 5.81 0.58
CA VAL A 33 -7.69 5.51 0.53
C VAL A 33 -6.92 6.59 1.29
N VAL A 34 -6.19 6.18 2.32
CA VAL A 34 -5.38 7.08 3.14
C VAL A 34 -3.93 7.01 2.69
N VAL A 35 -3.36 8.14 2.33
CA VAL A 35 -1.98 8.28 1.85
C VAL A 35 -1.26 9.31 2.69
N HIS A 36 0.07 9.25 2.78
CA HIS A 36 0.82 10.27 3.52
C HIS A 36 0.62 11.67 2.93
N GLY A 37 0.74 11.80 1.60
CA GLY A 37 0.73 13.08 0.90
C GLY A 37 2.01 13.89 1.12
N HIS A 38 2.14 14.99 0.41
CA HIS A 38 3.19 16.00 0.58
C HIS A 38 2.63 17.26 1.24
N ALA A 39 3.45 18.28 1.48
CA ALA A 39 3.00 19.57 1.99
C ALA A 39 1.80 20.10 1.19
N GLY A 40 0.78 20.59 1.89
CA GLY A 40 -0.47 21.07 1.26
C GLY A 40 -1.40 19.96 0.76
N GLY A 41 -1.21 18.71 1.18
CA GLY A 41 -2.11 17.61 0.82
C GLY A 41 -1.86 16.97 -0.55
N VAL A 42 -0.78 17.35 -1.24
CA VAL A 42 -0.51 16.88 -2.60
C VAL A 42 -0.22 15.38 -2.64
N VAL A 43 -0.99 14.64 -3.41
CA VAL A 43 -0.80 13.21 -3.67
C VAL A 43 0.27 13.03 -4.77
N PRO A 44 1.26 12.15 -4.60
CA PRO A 44 2.25 11.88 -5.65
C PRO A 44 1.59 11.43 -6.96
N ALA A 45 2.04 11.96 -8.11
CA ALA A 45 1.40 11.73 -9.41
C ALA A 45 1.23 10.23 -9.75
N VAL A 46 2.25 9.41 -9.50
CA VAL A 46 2.18 7.95 -9.72
C VAL A 46 1.08 7.26 -8.93
N LEU A 47 0.80 7.77 -7.72
CA LEU A 47 -0.24 7.25 -6.85
C LEU A 47 -1.61 7.80 -7.27
N GLN A 48 -1.68 9.07 -7.65
CA GLN A 48 -2.91 9.68 -8.16
C GLN A 48 -3.40 8.95 -9.42
N SER A 49 -2.54 8.74 -10.42
CA SER A 49 -2.90 8.02 -11.64
C SER A 49 -3.40 6.60 -11.36
N LEU A 50 -2.73 5.85 -10.47
CA LEU A 50 -3.19 4.52 -10.06
C LEU A 50 -4.59 4.56 -9.42
N LEU A 51 -4.87 5.57 -8.58
CA LEU A 51 -6.14 5.68 -7.87
C LEU A 51 -7.27 6.18 -8.78
N ASP A 52 -6.97 7.00 -9.78
CA ASP A 52 -7.92 7.41 -10.81
C ASP A 52 -8.31 6.20 -11.69
N GLU A 53 -7.32 5.44 -12.17
CA GLU A 53 -7.55 4.19 -12.90
C GLU A 53 -8.37 3.19 -12.07
N LEU A 54 -8.08 3.08 -10.77
CA LEU A 54 -8.84 2.22 -9.84
C LEU A 54 -10.30 2.68 -9.71
N ALA A 55 -10.54 3.99 -9.63
CA ALA A 55 -11.89 4.55 -9.54
C ALA A 55 -12.73 4.20 -10.77
N GLU A 56 -12.13 4.26 -11.96
CA GLU A 56 -12.78 3.87 -13.22
C GLU A 56 -13.08 2.36 -13.26
N ALA A 57 -12.15 1.52 -12.83
CA ALA A 57 -12.28 0.07 -12.90
C ALA A 57 -13.27 -0.51 -11.88
N ARG A 58 -13.29 0.03 -10.65
CA ARG A 58 -13.97 -0.59 -9.50
C ARG A 58 -15.50 -0.48 -9.51
N ARG A 59 -16.07 0.45 -10.29
CA ARG A 59 -17.51 0.79 -10.29
C ARG A 59 -18.06 1.21 -8.91
N ALA A 60 -17.18 1.67 -8.03
CA ALA A 60 -17.52 2.26 -6.73
C ALA A 60 -16.58 3.45 -6.47
N SER A 61 -17.02 4.42 -5.67
CA SER A 61 -16.22 5.62 -5.42
C SER A 61 -14.89 5.30 -4.74
N VAL A 62 -13.82 5.93 -5.21
CA VAL A 62 -12.51 5.92 -4.56
C VAL A 62 -12.20 7.36 -4.16
N TRP A 63 -12.23 7.63 -2.85
CA TRP A 63 -11.82 8.91 -2.28
C TRP A 63 -10.41 8.80 -1.73
N VAL A 64 -9.67 9.92 -1.74
CA VAL A 64 -8.31 9.98 -1.24
C VAL A 64 -8.22 10.98 -0.10
N GLN A 65 -7.72 10.53 1.05
CA GLN A 65 -7.32 11.37 2.18
C GLN A 65 -5.80 11.38 2.26
N ALA A 66 -5.18 12.49 1.86
CA ALA A 66 -3.81 12.78 2.25
C ALA A 66 -3.79 13.20 3.74
N LEU A 67 -2.87 12.65 4.52
CA LEU A 67 -2.75 12.97 5.95
C LEU A 67 -2.27 14.42 6.20
N THR A 68 -1.70 15.05 5.18
CA THR A 68 -1.27 16.45 5.17
C THR A 68 -2.32 17.41 4.59
N ALA A 69 -3.50 16.90 4.22
CA ALA A 69 -4.60 17.70 3.71
C ALA A 69 -5.68 17.92 4.78
N GLU A 70 -6.56 18.87 4.50
CA GLU A 70 -7.83 18.95 5.20
C GLU A 70 -8.66 17.66 5.02
N PRO A 71 -9.56 17.36 5.96
CA PRO A 71 -10.44 16.21 5.86
C PRO A 71 -11.29 16.21 4.57
N VAL A 72 -11.34 15.09 3.87
CA VAL A 72 -12.25 14.93 2.73
C VAL A 72 -13.71 14.91 3.21
N VAL A 73 -14.58 15.58 2.45
CA VAL A 73 -16.02 15.59 2.67
C VAL A 73 -16.65 14.46 1.85
N LEU A 74 -17.32 13.54 2.53
CA LEU A 74 -18.00 12.41 1.92
C LEU A 74 -19.51 12.66 1.87
N PRO A 75 -20.24 12.04 0.91
CA PRO A 75 -21.70 12.06 0.95
C PRO A 75 -22.21 11.40 2.25
N PRO A 76 -23.35 11.81 2.82
CA PRO A 76 -23.77 11.32 4.14
C PRO A 76 -23.98 9.80 4.17
N ARG A 77 -23.79 9.18 5.34
CA ARG A 77 -24.12 7.77 5.65
C ARG A 77 -23.52 6.71 4.72
N GLN A 78 -22.33 6.96 4.17
CA GLN A 78 -21.60 5.93 3.41
C GLN A 78 -21.29 4.68 4.25
N GLN A 79 -21.30 3.54 3.57
CA GLN A 79 -20.62 2.32 4.00
C GLN A 79 -19.33 2.20 3.17
N LEU A 80 -18.15 2.21 3.81
CA LEU A 80 -16.87 2.28 3.10
C LEU A 80 -15.75 1.48 3.77
N LEU A 81 -14.77 1.11 2.96
CA LEU A 81 -13.48 0.60 3.43
C LEU A 81 -12.51 1.75 3.65
N LEU A 82 -11.88 1.80 4.82
CA LEU A 82 -10.75 2.70 5.09
C LEU A 82 -9.44 1.96 4.82
N VAL A 83 -8.70 2.39 3.80
CA VAL A 83 -7.55 1.66 3.25
C VAL A 83 -6.25 2.46 3.43
N PRO A 84 -5.41 2.16 4.43
CA PRO A 84 -4.18 2.91 4.67
C PRO A 84 -3.04 2.40 3.79
N LEU A 85 -2.65 3.17 2.77
CA LEU A 85 -1.47 2.91 1.93
C LEU A 85 -0.19 3.42 2.60
N LEU A 86 0.08 2.89 3.80
CA LEU A 86 1.24 3.18 4.63
C LEU A 86 2.07 1.91 4.78
N LEU A 87 3.40 2.03 4.78
CA LEU A 87 4.31 0.87 4.76
C LEU A 87 4.83 0.45 6.14
N THR A 88 4.73 1.34 7.13
CA THR A 88 5.30 1.13 8.47
C THR A 88 4.31 1.60 9.55
N PRO A 89 4.32 0.98 10.75
CA PRO A 89 3.39 1.32 11.83
C PRO A 89 3.83 2.57 12.61
N GLY A 90 3.98 3.70 11.92
CA GLY A 90 4.33 5.00 12.48
C GLY A 90 3.19 5.66 13.27
N SER A 91 3.34 6.95 13.63
CA SER A 91 2.25 7.74 14.25
C SER A 91 1.01 7.77 13.37
N HIS A 92 1.18 7.91 12.06
CA HIS A 92 0.07 7.94 11.10
C HIS A 92 -0.84 6.71 11.17
N VAL A 93 -0.26 5.52 11.19
CA VAL A 93 -1.03 4.27 11.32
C VAL A 93 -1.70 4.16 12.69
N ARG A 94 -1.02 4.60 13.76
CA ARG A 94 -1.46 4.36 15.14
C ARG A 94 -2.38 5.43 15.72
N VAL A 95 -2.35 6.64 15.16
CA VAL A 95 -3.05 7.82 15.68
C VAL A 95 -3.98 8.39 14.62
N ASP A 96 -3.45 8.77 13.46
CA ASP A 96 -4.23 9.53 12.47
C ASP A 96 -5.28 8.67 11.77
N VAL A 97 -4.94 7.45 11.38
CA VAL A 97 -5.91 6.51 10.76
C VAL A 97 -7.06 6.17 11.72
N PRO A 98 -6.82 5.80 12.99
CA PRO A 98 -7.89 5.66 13.98
C PRO A 98 -8.71 6.94 14.18
N ALA A 99 -8.09 8.11 14.22
CA ALA A 99 -8.80 9.38 14.37
C ALA A 99 -9.72 9.67 13.16
N ILE A 100 -9.26 9.38 11.94
CA ILE A 100 -10.08 9.48 10.72
C ILE A 100 -11.30 8.55 10.83
N ARG A 101 -11.09 7.30 11.24
CA ARG A 101 -12.19 6.33 11.43
C ARG A 101 -13.22 6.86 12.43
N GLU A 102 -12.80 7.30 13.61
CA GLU A 102 -13.73 7.76 14.64
C GLU A 102 -14.47 9.02 14.22
N ARG A 103 -13.80 9.97 13.56
CA ARG A 103 -14.46 11.15 12.97
C ARG A 103 -15.56 10.75 11.98
N LEU A 104 -15.28 9.83 11.06
CA LEU A 104 -16.26 9.38 10.08
C LEU A 104 -17.44 8.65 10.73
N ARG A 105 -17.18 7.83 11.75
CA ARG A 105 -18.26 7.17 12.51
C ARG A 105 -19.14 8.17 13.25
N ALA A 106 -18.55 9.22 13.83
CA ALA A 106 -19.30 10.31 14.46
C ALA A 106 -20.20 11.07 13.46
N LEU A 107 -19.83 11.11 12.17
CA LEU A 107 -20.65 11.66 11.09
C LEU A 107 -21.71 10.66 10.55
N GLY A 108 -21.83 9.48 11.15
CA GLY A 108 -22.83 8.47 10.79
C GLY A 108 -22.43 7.54 9.65
N HIS A 109 -21.15 7.51 9.26
CA HIS A 109 -20.64 6.53 8.29
C HIS A 109 -20.43 5.15 8.93
N GLN A 110 -20.63 4.08 8.16
CA GLN A 110 -20.18 2.74 8.50
C GLN A 110 -18.78 2.53 7.90
N VAL A 111 -17.77 2.43 8.75
CA VAL A 111 -16.36 2.37 8.31
C VAL A 111 -15.75 1.04 8.75
N ILE A 112 -15.32 0.23 7.78
CA ILE A 112 -14.50 -0.96 8.02
C ILE A 112 -13.04 -0.60 7.75
N PRO A 113 -12.18 -0.52 8.79
CA PRO A 113 -10.77 -0.28 8.59
C PRO A 113 -10.05 -1.54 8.14
N LEU A 114 -9.16 -1.38 7.15
CA LEU A 114 -8.16 -2.38 6.81
C LEU A 114 -6.86 -2.11 7.58
N PRO A 115 -6.02 -3.13 7.80
CA PRO A 115 -4.63 -2.91 8.22
C PRO A 115 -3.90 -2.00 7.23
N PHE A 116 -2.82 -1.34 7.67
CA PHE A 116 -1.94 -0.62 6.76
C PHE A 116 -1.30 -1.57 5.73
N LEU A 117 -0.99 -1.08 4.53
CA LEU A 117 -0.46 -1.89 3.42
C LEU A 117 0.77 -2.73 3.82
N GLY A 118 1.67 -2.20 4.63
CA GLY A 118 2.83 -2.94 5.16
C GLY A 118 2.46 -4.18 5.99
N ALA A 119 1.23 -4.31 6.49
CA ALA A 119 0.76 -5.50 7.18
C ALA A 119 0.09 -6.53 6.26
N TRP A 120 -0.02 -6.27 4.96
CA TRP A 120 -0.76 -7.16 4.04
C TRP A 120 0.16 -8.28 3.57
N PRO A 121 -0.13 -9.57 3.87
CA PRO A 121 0.71 -10.68 3.43
C PRO A 121 1.01 -10.71 1.93
N PRO A 122 0.06 -10.50 1.00
CA PRO A 122 0.38 -10.52 -0.42
C PRO A 122 1.31 -9.39 -0.84
N TRP A 123 1.19 -8.21 -0.21
CA TRP A 123 2.12 -7.10 -0.43
C TRP A 123 3.53 -7.43 0.05
N LEU A 124 3.67 -8.01 1.24
CA LEU A 124 4.96 -8.42 1.77
C LEU A 124 5.65 -9.49 0.91
N GLU A 125 4.89 -10.45 0.39
CA GLU A 125 5.39 -11.45 -0.54
C GLU A 125 5.84 -10.83 -1.87
N HIS A 126 5.13 -9.82 -2.36
CA HIS A 126 5.55 -9.04 -3.53
C HIS A 126 6.87 -8.30 -3.29
N LEU A 127 7.04 -7.66 -2.12
CA LEU A 127 8.30 -7.00 -1.77
C LEU A 127 9.46 -7.99 -1.69
N ARG A 128 9.23 -9.19 -1.14
CA ARG A 128 10.22 -10.27 -1.10
C ARG A 128 10.66 -10.66 -2.52
N LYS A 129 9.71 -10.91 -3.42
CA LYS A 129 10.01 -11.24 -4.83
C LYS A 129 10.77 -10.13 -5.53
N LEU A 130 10.32 -8.88 -5.37
CA LEU A 130 10.99 -7.71 -5.95
C LEU A 130 12.44 -7.59 -5.48
N GLY A 131 12.69 -7.85 -4.18
CA GLY A 131 14.04 -7.89 -3.62
C GLY A 131 14.90 -9.00 -4.22
N CYS A 132 14.37 -10.23 -4.34
CA CYS A 132 15.08 -11.36 -4.92
C CYS A 132 15.37 -11.19 -6.42
N ASP A 133 14.37 -10.84 -7.21
CA ASP A 133 14.46 -10.76 -8.68
C ASP A 133 15.44 -9.67 -9.11
N ALA A 134 15.47 -8.55 -8.39
CA ALA A 134 16.40 -7.45 -8.64
C ALA A 134 17.72 -7.58 -7.86
N GLN A 135 17.98 -8.72 -7.21
CA GLN A 135 19.19 -9.00 -6.41
C GLN A 135 19.55 -7.88 -5.43
N LYS A 136 18.54 -7.32 -4.77
CA LYS A 136 18.70 -6.22 -3.81
C LYS A 136 19.46 -6.72 -2.59
N GLN A 137 20.30 -5.86 -2.02
CA GLN A 137 21.15 -6.20 -0.89
C GLN A 137 20.57 -5.72 0.44
N VAL A 138 19.78 -4.64 0.40
CA VAL A 138 19.26 -3.98 1.60
C VAL A 138 17.96 -3.26 1.28
N VAL A 139 17.06 -3.25 2.25
CA VAL A 139 15.87 -2.39 2.23
C VAL A 139 16.17 -1.12 3.02
N VAL A 140 15.99 0.04 2.39
CA VAL A 140 16.23 1.33 3.05
C VAL A 140 14.90 1.97 3.41
N HIS A 141 14.75 2.40 4.67
CA HIS A 141 13.54 3.03 5.17
C HIS A 141 13.81 4.41 5.76
N HIS A 142 12.78 5.26 5.76
CA HIS A 142 12.82 6.54 6.47
C HIS A 142 13.10 6.33 7.97
N PRO A 143 13.74 7.29 8.66
CA PRO A 143 13.93 7.23 10.10
C PRO A 143 12.61 7.06 10.84
N LEU A 144 12.57 6.13 11.78
CA LEU A 144 11.39 5.81 12.58
C LEU A 144 11.70 6.03 14.05
N ARG A 145 10.70 6.49 14.81
CA ARG A 145 10.85 6.59 16.27
C ARG A 145 11.02 5.18 16.87
N PRO A 146 11.93 5.00 17.86
CA PRO A 146 12.15 3.71 18.50
C PRO A 146 10.87 3.08 19.09
N GLY A 147 10.87 1.75 19.24
CA GLY A 147 9.75 1.00 19.86
C GLY A 147 8.99 0.10 18.87
N ILE A 148 7.69 0.33 18.68
CA ILE A 148 6.82 -0.54 17.86
C ILE A 148 7.34 -0.65 16.41
N ALA A 149 7.81 0.46 15.85
CA ALA A 149 8.32 0.49 14.49
C ALA A 149 9.56 -0.42 14.34
N GLU A 150 10.47 -0.41 15.31
CA GLU A 150 11.68 -1.24 15.32
C GLU A 150 11.35 -2.74 15.37
N ARG A 151 10.42 -3.16 16.23
CA ARG A 151 9.95 -4.56 16.27
C ARG A 151 9.37 -5.00 14.94
N TYR A 152 8.59 -4.13 14.31
CA TYR A 152 8.05 -4.39 12.99
C TYR A 152 9.15 -4.49 11.92
N LEU A 153 10.16 -3.61 11.92
CA LEU A 153 11.28 -3.69 10.99
C LEU A 153 12.06 -5.00 11.13
N HIS A 154 12.23 -5.49 12.36
CA HIS A 154 12.87 -6.79 12.58
C HIS A 154 12.08 -7.93 11.94
N VAL A 155 10.76 -7.97 12.14
CA VAL A 155 9.87 -8.97 11.51
C VAL A 155 9.87 -8.80 9.98
N LEU A 156 9.78 -7.56 9.49
CA LEU A 156 9.78 -7.25 8.07
C LEU A 156 11.07 -7.72 7.38
N SER A 157 12.22 -7.59 8.05
CA SER A 157 13.50 -8.13 7.58
C SER A 157 13.45 -9.64 7.38
N GLN A 158 12.85 -10.38 8.32
CA GLN A 158 12.71 -11.83 8.20
C GLN A 158 11.76 -12.21 7.06
N VAL A 159 10.66 -11.47 6.88
CA VAL A 159 9.68 -11.73 5.81
C VAL A 159 10.25 -11.43 4.42
N ILE A 160 10.94 -10.31 4.26
CA ILE A 160 11.55 -9.92 2.97
C ILE A 160 12.85 -10.71 2.72
N GLY A 161 13.50 -11.23 3.75
CA GLY A 161 14.79 -11.93 3.63
C GLY A 161 15.97 -10.99 3.34
N LEU A 162 15.82 -9.69 3.61
CA LEU A 162 16.84 -8.67 3.42
C LEU A 162 17.06 -7.87 4.70
N PRO A 163 18.29 -7.40 4.98
CA PRO A 163 18.52 -6.47 6.07
C PRO A 163 17.80 -5.14 5.81
N LEU A 164 17.28 -4.52 6.87
CA LEU A 164 16.70 -3.18 6.83
C LEU A 164 17.67 -2.17 7.41
N ARG A 165 17.85 -1.03 6.74
CA ARG A 165 18.67 0.09 7.22
C ARG A 165 17.90 1.40 7.15
N SER A 166 18.17 2.28 8.12
CA SER A 166 17.66 3.64 8.05
C SER A 166 18.45 4.44 7.01
N ALA A 167 17.74 5.28 6.25
CA ALA A 167 18.34 6.16 5.26
C ALA A 167 19.46 7.05 5.84
N ASP A 168 19.32 7.52 7.09
CA ASP A 168 20.33 8.37 7.75
C ASP A 168 21.66 7.65 8.02
N SER A 169 21.63 6.30 8.01
CA SER A 169 22.79 5.43 8.26
C SER A 169 23.26 4.67 7.02
N CYS A 170 22.65 4.96 5.87
CA CYS A 170 22.90 4.24 4.64
C CYS A 170 23.92 5.00 3.79
N ASP A 171 24.96 4.30 3.32
CA ASP A 171 25.90 4.87 2.37
C ASP A 171 25.17 5.19 1.05
N ALA A 172 25.34 6.40 0.54
CA ALA A 172 24.65 6.87 -0.67
C ALA A 172 25.07 6.11 -1.95
N GLU A 173 26.21 5.41 -1.88
CA GLU A 173 26.81 4.65 -2.99
C GLU A 173 26.25 3.22 -3.12
N LEU A 174 25.27 2.81 -2.30
CA LEU A 174 24.65 1.51 -2.46
C LEU A 174 23.72 1.48 -3.69
N ASP A 175 24.15 0.79 -4.75
CA ASP A 175 23.40 0.71 -6.01
C ASP A 175 22.31 -0.38 -6.00
N ARG A 176 22.30 -1.29 -5.03
CA ARG A 176 21.35 -2.41 -4.93
C ARG A 176 20.37 -2.27 -3.77
N VAL A 177 19.86 -1.06 -3.59
CA VAL A 177 18.89 -0.73 -2.55
C VAL A 177 17.46 -1.01 -3.04
N LEU A 178 16.61 -1.47 -2.12
CA LEU A 178 15.16 -1.45 -2.25
C LEU A 178 14.58 -0.36 -1.32
N PRO A 179 14.19 0.80 -1.83
CA PRO A 179 13.60 1.84 -1.00
C PRO A 179 12.22 1.40 -0.49
N LEU A 180 12.03 1.40 0.82
CA LEU A 180 10.72 1.21 1.46
C LEU A 180 9.93 2.52 1.41
N ALA A 181 9.60 2.94 0.19
CA ALA A 181 8.86 4.15 -0.14
C ALA A 181 7.84 3.82 -1.22
N LEU A 182 6.55 4.07 -0.94
CA LEU A 182 5.50 3.72 -1.90
C LEU A 182 5.60 4.57 -3.17
N ALA A 183 5.85 5.87 -3.02
CA ALA A 183 6.01 6.82 -4.11
C ALA A 183 7.29 7.65 -3.91
N PRO A 184 7.79 8.34 -4.97
CA PRO A 184 8.99 9.17 -4.88
C PRO A 184 8.91 10.19 -3.76
N ASN A 185 10.00 10.34 -3.02
CA ASN A 185 10.15 11.30 -1.95
C ASN A 185 11.62 11.71 -1.77
N ARG A 186 11.92 12.51 -0.74
CA ARG A 186 13.28 12.98 -0.47
C ARG A 186 14.30 11.85 -0.30
N MET A 187 13.94 10.76 0.39
CA MET A 187 14.85 9.63 0.59
C MET A 187 15.21 8.97 -0.74
N THR A 188 14.22 8.68 -1.59
CA THR A 188 14.48 8.05 -2.89
C THR A 188 15.31 8.96 -3.81
N ALA A 189 15.13 10.28 -3.71
CA ALA A 189 15.93 11.25 -4.47
C ALA A 189 17.41 11.30 -4.07
N HIS A 190 17.77 10.86 -2.85
CA HIS A 190 19.15 10.81 -2.37
C HIS A 190 19.85 9.47 -2.63
N LEU A 191 19.13 8.46 -3.11
CA LEU A 191 19.69 7.14 -3.41
C LEU A 191 20.17 7.07 -4.86
N SER A 192 21.24 6.29 -5.09
CA SER A 192 21.71 5.99 -6.44
C SER A 192 20.63 5.27 -7.25
N ASN A 193 20.29 5.82 -8.43
CA ASN A 193 19.38 5.16 -9.38
C ASN A 193 20.08 4.12 -10.26
N GLN A 194 21.39 3.92 -10.08
CA GLN A 194 22.08 2.82 -10.75
C GLN A 194 21.49 1.50 -10.30
N GLN A 195 21.35 0.54 -11.22
CA GLN A 195 20.73 -0.77 -10.96
C GLN A 195 19.33 -0.68 -10.28
N GLY A 196 18.62 0.44 -10.50
CA GLY A 196 17.30 0.71 -9.94
C GLY A 196 17.30 0.86 -8.42
N GLY A 197 18.41 1.26 -7.80
CA GLY A 197 18.57 1.39 -6.34
C GLY A 197 17.68 2.45 -5.67
N GLY A 198 17.39 3.55 -6.37
CA GLY A 198 16.62 4.67 -5.85
C GLY A 198 15.16 4.74 -6.30
N LEU A 199 14.67 3.74 -7.03
CA LEU A 199 13.27 3.71 -7.47
C LEU A 199 12.33 3.43 -6.29
N ALA A 200 11.33 4.29 -6.10
CA ALA A 200 10.21 4.03 -5.23
C ALA A 200 9.40 2.83 -5.73
N LEU A 201 8.65 2.18 -4.83
CA LEU A 201 7.98 0.92 -5.11
C LEU A 201 7.02 1.03 -6.30
N LEU A 202 6.24 2.12 -6.43
CA LEU A 202 5.30 2.31 -7.54
C LEU A 202 5.94 2.82 -8.85
N GLU A 203 7.24 3.14 -8.84
CA GLU A 203 7.98 3.39 -10.07
C GLU A 203 8.29 2.08 -10.81
N HIS A 204 8.25 0.93 -10.12
CA HIS A 204 8.29 -0.38 -10.74
C HIS A 204 6.90 -0.74 -11.32
N PRO A 205 6.77 -0.98 -12.64
CA PRO A 205 5.47 -1.31 -13.25
C PRO A 205 4.79 -2.53 -12.62
N ALA A 206 5.56 -3.57 -12.29
CA ALA A 206 5.04 -4.78 -11.65
C ALA A 206 4.42 -4.50 -10.27
N SER A 207 5.04 -3.63 -9.46
CA SER A 207 4.50 -3.24 -8.16
C SER A 207 3.25 -2.37 -8.28
N ARG A 208 3.21 -1.50 -9.29
CA ARG A 208 2.03 -0.67 -9.56
C ARG A 208 0.83 -1.52 -9.96
N GLN A 209 1.03 -2.44 -10.90
CA GLN A 209 0.01 -3.39 -11.33
C GLN A 209 -0.45 -4.27 -10.15
N PHE A 210 0.48 -4.78 -9.35
CA PHE A 210 0.14 -5.62 -8.22
C PHE A 210 -0.67 -4.89 -7.14
N LEU A 211 -0.31 -3.64 -6.80
CA LEU A 211 -1.12 -2.85 -5.88
C LEU A 211 -2.50 -2.54 -6.45
N PHE A 212 -2.59 -2.21 -7.75
CA PHE A 212 -3.86 -1.99 -8.42
C PHE A 212 -4.78 -3.21 -8.29
N GLU A 213 -4.27 -4.41 -8.60
CA GLU A 213 -5.02 -5.66 -8.46
C GLU A 213 -5.46 -5.92 -7.02
N LEU A 214 -4.57 -5.72 -6.04
CA LEU A 214 -4.91 -5.86 -4.62
C LEU A 214 -6.05 -4.93 -4.18
N LEU A 215 -6.07 -3.70 -4.70
CA LEU A 215 -7.10 -2.73 -4.38
C LEU A 215 -8.40 -2.98 -5.15
N LEU A 216 -8.31 -3.48 -6.38
CA LEU A 216 -9.46 -3.85 -7.19
C LEU A 216 -10.20 -5.04 -6.58
N ASP A 217 -9.46 -6.02 -6.06
CA ASP A 217 -9.99 -7.24 -5.42
C ASP A 217 -10.63 -6.98 -4.03
N LEU A 218 -10.49 -5.77 -3.49
CA LEU A 218 -11.20 -5.40 -2.28
C LEU A 218 -12.72 -5.48 -2.48
N PRO A 219 -13.47 -5.93 -1.46
CA PRO A 219 -14.92 -5.98 -1.50
C PRO A 219 -15.56 -4.61 -1.50
#